data_AF-D8T1C5-F1
#
_entry.id   AF-D8T1C5-F1
#
_cell.length_a   1.000
_cell.length_b   1.000
_cell.length_c   1.000
_cell.angle_alpha   90.00
_cell.angle_beta   90.00
_cell.angle_gamma   90.00
#
_symmetry.space_group_name_H-M   'P 1'
#
loop_
_entity.id
_entity.type
_entity.pdbx_description
1 polymer ?
#
loop_
_entity_poly.entity_id
_entity_poly.type
_entity_poly.pdbx_seq_one_letter_code
_entity_poly.pdbx_strand_id
1 'polypeptide(L)'
;DRGRRVHKRERVELGRSFQQAVSAHSWDLAESYIQRADTQRLNDGLCIALDSVWFLSTQEELSGATRLIEKIIRAGANDYTRATLRTSFLASCVSACRSRTMSLADTVTVMAQRLRDRLQECNGDEELKAEAAAKVQRFTEWALRCIGSHSRGKATQGAEYNKIIQNSMHESRLQLMAFKHFLGLAGGNLSGKDYTEAFDAACFPLTLFSSAIDPGWATGIAASAMQGLLGLLLEGGADNVNQCFLEAARFGSTELVRILLQIAQRNSVELDVDLALGFASHYCKLGTMECLVHEGSATSFLGPLMRAAERGSLEVVEWFVTRGCKDMELCLALTAAASSSRIDAAAYLLDHVPAHVLDTLSGEILKAAGERSAGSLKGIAFLLHADFLGNPDETYRVADAIATAAEEEGVTLELRDFLAEEWSLAAFAAGRQIGARHHVNFMRALKRGSSPLSLQDLPLQLQATVAYLPLYKECVSCAGVLLSQRLRGQLVEAVSRLK
;
A
#
# COMPACT_ATOMS: atom_id res chain seq x y z
N ASP A 1 -1.03 44.84 31.11
CA ASP A 1 -1.75 43.55 30.97
C ASP A 1 -3.27 43.57 30.76
N ARG A 2 -4.07 44.46 31.39
CA ARG A 2 -5.53 44.49 31.14
C ARG A 2 -5.92 44.90 29.71
N GLY A 3 -5.27 45.92 29.12
CA GLY A 3 -5.56 46.37 27.75
C GLY A 3 -5.24 45.34 26.65
N ARG A 4 -4.18 44.55 26.81
CA ARG A 4 -3.87 43.42 25.90
C ARG A 4 -4.92 42.30 25.98
N ARG A 5 -5.49 42.04 27.17
CA ARG A 5 -6.58 41.05 27.34
C ARG A 5 -7.91 41.52 26.75
N VAL A 6 -8.26 42.80 26.88
CA VAL A 6 -9.49 43.38 26.28
C VAL A 6 -9.41 43.36 24.76
N HIS A 7 -8.31 43.83 24.16
CA HIS A 7 -8.12 43.76 22.72
C HIS A 7 -8.11 42.32 22.19
N LYS A 8 -7.58 41.34 22.94
CA LYS A 8 -7.63 39.91 22.55
C LYS A 8 -9.07 39.37 22.59
N ARG A 9 -9.91 39.83 23.52
CA ARG A 9 -11.32 39.40 23.64
C ARG A 9 -12.19 39.98 22.54
N GLU A 10 -12.06 41.28 22.26
CA GLU A 10 -12.74 41.94 21.13
C GLU A 10 -12.29 41.37 19.76
N ARG A 11 -11.02 40.99 19.63
CA ARG A 11 -10.48 40.29 18.44
C ARG A 11 -11.20 38.96 18.17
N VAL A 12 -11.38 38.15 19.21
CA VAL A 12 -12.03 36.84 19.11
C VAL A 12 -13.53 36.97 18.84
N GLU A 13 -14.17 38.00 19.40
CA GLU A 13 -15.60 38.27 19.16
C GLU A 13 -15.89 38.70 17.72
N LEU A 14 -15.09 39.61 17.14
CA LEU A 14 -15.30 40.08 15.77
C LEU A 14 -15.18 38.93 14.74
N GLY A 15 -14.17 38.08 14.86
CA GLY A 15 -14.00 36.93 13.97
C GLY A 15 -15.14 35.90 14.10
N ARG A 16 -15.65 35.67 15.32
CA ARG A 16 -16.80 34.79 15.55
C ARG A 16 -18.08 35.37 14.96
N SER A 17 -18.32 36.67 15.13
CA SER A 17 -19.49 37.36 14.54
C SER A 17 -19.43 37.35 13.01
N PHE A 18 -18.25 37.56 12.43
CA PHE A 18 -18.04 37.47 10.98
C PHE A 18 -18.34 36.06 10.46
N GLN A 19 -17.80 35.01 11.10
CA GLN A 19 -18.09 33.62 10.76
C GLN A 19 -19.59 33.31 10.83
N GLN A 20 -20.28 33.78 11.87
CA GLN A 20 -21.72 33.58 12.01
C GLN A 20 -22.51 34.27 10.90
N ALA A 21 -22.14 35.50 10.53
CA ALA A 21 -22.79 36.23 9.43
C ALA A 21 -22.59 35.51 8.09
N VAL A 22 -21.36 35.04 7.80
CA VAL A 22 -21.04 34.27 6.59
C VAL A 22 -21.78 32.93 6.56
N SER A 23 -21.79 32.18 7.67
CA SER A 23 -22.50 30.89 7.76
C SER A 23 -24.03 31.03 7.69
N ALA A 24 -24.58 32.20 8.02
CA ALA A 24 -26.00 32.51 7.88
C ALA A 24 -26.34 33.15 6.51
N HIS A 25 -25.38 33.30 5.60
CA HIS A 25 -25.53 34.01 4.33
C HIS A 25 -25.99 35.48 4.47
N SER A 26 -25.74 36.09 5.63
CA SER A 26 -26.02 37.51 5.91
C SER A 26 -24.89 38.39 5.37
N TRP A 27 -24.79 38.47 4.04
CA TRP A 27 -23.66 39.11 3.35
C TRP A 27 -23.47 40.59 3.74
N ASP A 28 -24.55 41.36 3.85
CA ASP A 28 -24.47 42.79 4.22
C ASP A 28 -23.94 42.99 5.64
N LEU A 29 -24.32 42.11 6.57
CA LEU A 29 -23.79 42.10 7.93
C LEU A 29 -22.30 41.74 7.94
N ALA A 30 -21.89 40.73 7.15
CA ALA A 30 -20.50 40.34 7.01
C ALA A 30 -19.65 41.49 6.44
N GLU A 31 -20.15 42.18 5.43
CA GLU A 31 -19.49 43.35 4.82
C GLU A 31 -19.30 44.50 5.83
N SER A 32 -20.25 44.72 6.74
CA SER A 32 -20.15 45.78 7.77
C SER A 32 -18.94 45.60 8.71
N TYR A 33 -18.45 44.36 8.87
CA TYR A 33 -17.29 44.07 9.70
C TYR A 33 -15.95 44.35 9.01
N ILE A 34 -15.91 44.44 7.67
CA ILE A 34 -14.69 44.70 6.89
C ILE A 34 -14.06 46.05 7.29
N GLN A 35 -14.88 47.10 7.45
CA GLN A 35 -14.42 48.44 7.80
C GLN A 35 -13.78 48.51 9.20
N ARG A 36 -14.03 47.52 10.05
CA ARG A 36 -13.56 47.45 11.45
C ARG A 36 -12.37 46.49 11.62
N ALA A 37 -11.94 45.82 10.55
CA ALA A 37 -10.90 44.82 10.57
C ALA A 37 -9.50 45.44 10.30
N ASP A 38 -8.48 44.92 10.97
CA ASP A 38 -7.08 45.16 10.59
C ASP A 38 -6.65 44.12 9.54
N THR A 39 -5.48 44.28 8.94
CA THR A 39 -4.98 43.38 7.87
C THR A 39 -5.02 41.90 8.27
N GLN A 40 -4.66 41.57 9.51
CA GLN A 40 -4.70 40.19 9.99
C GLN A 40 -6.13 39.64 10.04
N ARG A 41 -7.09 40.43 10.53
CA ARG A 41 -8.51 40.04 10.54
C ARG A 41 -9.12 40.00 9.15
N LEU A 42 -8.65 40.84 8.23
CA LEU A 42 -9.04 40.76 6.81
C LEU A 42 -8.55 39.44 6.19
N ASN A 43 -7.32 39.01 6.50
CA ASN A 43 -6.80 37.70 6.07
C ASN A 43 -7.57 36.52 6.69
N ASP A 44 -7.93 36.60 7.98
CA ASP A 44 -8.80 35.59 8.62
C ASP A 44 -10.21 35.61 8.00
N GLY A 45 -10.75 36.80 7.70
CA GLY A 45 -12.04 36.97 7.02
C GLY A 45 -12.03 36.43 5.59
N LEU A 46 -10.92 36.59 4.87
CA LEU A 46 -10.72 35.99 3.54
C LEU A 46 -10.77 34.47 3.62
N CYS A 47 -10.06 33.86 4.58
CA CYS A 47 -10.13 32.41 4.81
C CYS A 47 -11.57 31.96 5.09
N ILE A 48 -12.30 32.65 5.97
CA ILE A 48 -13.68 32.32 6.33
C ILE A 48 -14.63 32.44 5.14
N ALA A 49 -14.52 33.53 4.37
CA ALA A 49 -15.35 33.75 3.18
C ALA A 49 -15.07 32.69 2.12
N LEU A 50 -13.79 32.33 1.91
CA LEU A 50 -13.40 31.29 0.96
C LEU A 50 -13.82 29.89 1.43
N ASP A 51 -13.68 29.58 2.72
CA ASP A 51 -14.16 28.32 3.32
C ASP A 51 -15.67 28.10 3.08
N SER A 52 -16.45 29.20 3.08
CA SER A 52 -17.90 29.15 2.83
C SER A 52 -18.28 28.73 1.40
N VAL A 53 -17.35 28.86 0.45
CA VAL A 53 -17.58 28.52 -0.97
C VAL A 53 -17.99 27.06 -1.13
N TRP A 54 -17.48 26.15 -0.31
CA TRP A 54 -17.79 24.71 -0.39
C TRP A 54 -19.18 24.31 0.12
N PHE A 55 -19.97 25.29 0.55
CA PHE A 55 -21.32 25.11 1.08
C PHE A 55 -22.40 25.84 0.25
N LEU A 56 -22.02 26.47 -0.87
CA LEU A 56 -22.95 27.17 -1.75
C LEU A 56 -23.91 26.20 -2.44
N SER A 57 -25.18 26.57 -2.49
CA SER A 57 -26.27 25.87 -3.19
C SER A 57 -27.07 26.72 -4.17
N THR A 58 -26.92 28.05 -4.15
CA THR A 58 -27.67 28.93 -5.04
C THR A 58 -26.78 29.96 -5.75
N GLN A 59 -27.26 30.48 -6.88
CA GLN A 59 -26.57 31.54 -7.64
C GLN A 59 -26.47 32.86 -6.84
N GLU A 60 -27.44 33.12 -5.97
CA GLU A 60 -27.43 34.30 -5.08
C GLU A 60 -26.32 34.18 -4.03
N GLU A 61 -26.18 33.00 -3.40
CA GLU A 61 -25.08 32.72 -2.48
C GLU A 61 -23.73 32.83 -3.18
N LEU A 62 -23.60 32.32 -4.41
CA LEU A 62 -22.39 32.48 -5.23
C LEU A 62 -22.04 33.96 -5.42
N SER A 63 -23.02 34.76 -5.84
CA SER A 63 -22.83 36.20 -6.09
C SER A 63 -22.49 36.97 -4.81
N GLY A 64 -23.11 36.60 -3.69
CA GLY A 64 -22.82 37.17 -2.37
C GLY A 64 -21.41 36.84 -1.88
N ALA A 65 -21.01 35.56 -1.99
CA ALA A 65 -19.69 35.09 -1.59
C ALA A 65 -18.56 35.72 -2.43
N THR A 66 -18.70 35.75 -3.76
CA THR A 66 -17.68 36.37 -4.63
C THR A 66 -17.55 37.87 -4.38
N ARG A 67 -18.68 38.59 -4.21
CA ARG A 67 -18.67 40.02 -3.87
C ARG A 67 -18.00 40.29 -2.53
N LEU A 68 -18.28 39.45 -1.53
CA LEU A 68 -17.66 39.56 -0.20
C LEU A 68 -16.14 39.35 -0.28
N ILE A 69 -15.69 38.29 -0.97
CA ILE A 69 -14.26 38.00 -1.18
C ILE A 69 -13.56 39.19 -1.86
N GLU A 70 -14.15 39.73 -2.93
CA GLU A 70 -13.60 40.91 -3.61
C GLU A 70 -13.49 42.12 -2.68
N LYS A 71 -14.50 42.39 -1.85
CA LYS A 71 -14.49 43.51 -0.90
C LYS A 71 -13.41 43.34 0.16
N ILE A 72 -13.20 42.12 0.66
CA ILE A 72 -12.15 41.81 1.63
C ILE A 72 -10.76 42.03 1.02
N ILE A 73 -10.55 41.57 -0.21
CA ILE A 73 -9.30 41.77 -0.95
C ILE A 73 -9.06 43.27 -1.21
N ARG A 74 -10.07 44.01 -1.70
CA ARG A 74 -9.98 45.47 -1.91
C ARG A 74 -9.70 46.24 -0.61
N ALA A 75 -10.15 45.72 0.54
CA ALA A 75 -9.88 46.31 1.84
C ALA A 75 -8.44 46.03 2.36
N GLY A 76 -7.67 45.19 1.67
CA GLY A 76 -6.25 44.96 1.96
C GLY A 76 -5.88 43.55 2.44
N ALA A 77 -6.77 42.55 2.30
CA ALA A 77 -6.37 41.15 2.51
C ALA A 77 -5.39 40.70 1.41
N ASN A 78 -4.33 40.00 1.80
CA ASN A 78 -3.24 39.62 0.91
C ASN A 78 -2.62 38.24 1.21
N ASP A 79 -3.11 37.51 2.22
CA ASP A 79 -2.62 36.17 2.56
C ASP A 79 -3.33 35.09 1.71
N TYR A 80 -3.07 35.13 0.40
CA TYR A 80 -3.69 34.23 -0.57
C TYR A 80 -3.20 32.78 -0.39
N THR A 81 -1.94 32.58 -0.04
CA THR A 81 -1.36 31.24 0.22
C THR A 81 -2.13 30.52 1.32
N ARG A 82 -2.28 31.15 2.49
CA ARG A 82 -3.00 30.53 3.61
C ARG A 82 -4.46 30.26 3.27
N ALA A 83 -5.12 31.19 2.58
CA ALA A 83 -6.51 31.01 2.16
C ALA A 83 -6.66 29.82 1.20
N THR A 84 -5.80 29.72 0.20
CA THR A 84 -5.81 28.64 -0.82
C THR A 84 -5.53 27.28 -0.20
N LEU A 85 -4.48 27.17 0.63
CA LEU A 85 -4.10 25.91 1.28
C LEU A 85 -5.21 25.40 2.21
N ARG A 86 -5.70 26.29 3.09
CA ARG A 86 -6.74 25.95 4.07
C ARG A 86 -8.04 25.54 3.40
N THR A 87 -8.47 26.30 2.38
CA THR A 87 -9.74 26.01 1.72
C THR A 87 -9.67 24.71 0.91
N SER A 88 -8.51 24.39 0.31
CA SER A 88 -8.30 23.15 -0.45
C SER A 88 -8.36 21.91 0.45
N PHE A 89 -7.77 22.00 1.65
CA PHE A 89 -7.93 20.98 2.69
C PHE A 89 -9.40 20.83 3.11
N LEU A 90 -10.08 21.95 3.38
CA LEU A 90 -11.48 21.92 3.79
C LEU A 90 -12.37 21.31 2.71
N ALA A 91 -12.20 21.68 1.44
CA ALA A 91 -12.97 21.15 0.32
C ALA A 91 -12.97 19.63 0.28
N SER A 92 -11.79 19.04 0.49
CA SER A 92 -11.58 17.60 0.50
C SER A 92 -12.22 16.93 1.72
N CYS A 93 -12.15 17.56 2.89
CA CYS A 93 -12.89 17.14 4.07
C CYS A 93 -14.41 17.23 3.85
N VAL A 94 -14.92 18.32 3.26
CA VAL A 94 -16.36 18.47 2.94
C VAL A 94 -16.79 17.35 2.01
N SER A 95 -16.04 17.11 0.94
CA SER A 95 -16.33 16.05 -0.02
C SER A 95 -16.37 14.68 0.65
N ALA A 96 -15.34 14.37 1.44
CA ALA A 96 -15.26 13.08 2.11
C ALA A 96 -16.33 12.86 3.20
N CYS A 97 -16.77 13.93 3.88
CA CYS A 97 -17.81 13.87 4.91
C CYS A 97 -19.23 13.86 4.34
N ARG A 98 -19.43 13.95 3.01
CA ARG A 98 -20.76 13.83 2.37
C ARG A 98 -21.28 12.38 2.29
N SER A 99 -20.58 11.42 2.92
CA SER A 99 -21.04 10.03 3.02
C SER A 99 -22.40 9.92 3.73
N ARG A 100 -23.29 9.08 3.20
CA ARG A 100 -24.65 8.86 3.74
C ARG A 100 -24.67 7.91 4.94
N THR A 101 -23.56 7.21 5.22
CA THR A 101 -23.50 6.10 6.17
C THR A 101 -22.81 6.45 7.49
N MET A 102 -22.07 7.56 7.58
CA MET A 102 -21.30 7.92 8.78
C MET A 102 -21.72 9.28 9.34
N SER A 103 -21.80 9.38 10.68
CA SER A 103 -21.94 10.68 11.32
C SER A 103 -20.64 11.47 11.25
N LEU A 104 -20.74 12.79 11.45
CA LEU A 104 -19.58 13.68 11.49
C LEU A 104 -18.58 13.28 12.59
N ALA A 105 -19.07 12.74 13.72
CA ALA A 105 -18.23 12.30 14.84
C ALA A 105 -17.48 10.98 14.53
N ASP A 106 -18.15 10.06 13.86
CA ASP A 106 -17.53 8.80 13.42
C ASP A 106 -16.42 9.08 12.39
N THR A 107 -16.63 10.08 11.54
CA THR A 107 -15.63 10.56 10.56
C THR A 107 -14.34 11.03 11.24
N VAL A 108 -14.42 11.78 12.35
CA VAL A 108 -13.23 12.20 13.13
C VAL A 108 -12.42 10.98 13.55
N THR A 109 -13.12 10.01 14.14
CA THR A 109 -12.50 8.85 14.78
C THR A 109 -11.81 7.97 13.74
N VAL A 110 -12.46 7.77 12.59
CA VAL A 110 -11.88 7.05 11.45
C VAL A 110 -10.66 7.79 10.90
N MET A 111 -10.75 9.10 10.63
CA MET A 111 -9.59 9.86 10.14
C MET A 111 -8.40 9.82 11.11
N ALA A 112 -8.67 9.97 12.41
CA ALA A 112 -7.63 9.92 13.43
C ALA A 112 -6.98 8.53 13.52
N GLN A 113 -7.78 7.46 13.41
CA GLN A 113 -7.25 6.10 13.38
C GLN A 113 -6.42 5.85 12.11
N ARG A 114 -6.92 6.24 10.93
CA ARG A 114 -6.21 6.05 9.66
C ARG A 114 -4.93 6.83 9.56
N LEU A 115 -4.89 8.02 10.14
CA LEU A 115 -3.65 8.77 10.25
C LEU A 115 -2.62 8.04 11.12
N ARG A 116 -3.05 7.44 12.24
CA ARG A 116 -2.17 6.62 13.07
C ARG A 116 -1.65 5.41 12.28
N ASP A 117 -2.52 4.69 11.58
CA ASP A 117 -2.14 3.55 10.73
C ASP A 117 -1.10 3.99 9.68
N ARG A 118 -1.34 5.11 8.98
CA ARG A 118 -0.41 5.70 7.99
C ARG A 118 0.95 6.06 8.60
N LEU A 119 0.97 6.64 9.80
CA LEU A 119 2.23 7.02 10.48
C LEU A 119 3.01 5.80 10.98
N GLN A 120 2.33 4.70 11.31
CA GLN A 120 2.98 3.42 11.63
C GLN A 120 3.65 2.80 10.39
N GLU A 121 3.05 2.92 9.21
CA GLU A 121 3.64 2.45 7.95
C GLU A 121 4.84 3.30 7.45
N CYS A 122 5.08 4.47 8.05
CA CYS A 122 6.21 5.34 7.73
C CYS A 122 7.40 5.03 8.66
N ASN A 123 8.59 4.87 8.07
CA ASN A 123 9.84 4.81 8.86
C ASN A 123 10.23 6.24 9.26
N GLY A 124 10.43 6.51 10.57
CA GLY A 124 10.78 7.85 11.05
C GLY A 124 10.71 7.98 12.57
N ASP A 125 11.11 9.16 13.06
CA ASP A 125 11.10 9.51 14.49
C ASP A 125 9.67 9.53 15.05
N GLU A 126 9.46 8.79 16.14
CA GLU A 126 8.15 8.65 16.80
C GLU A 126 7.64 9.98 17.39
N GLU A 127 8.53 10.88 17.80
CA GLU A 127 8.15 12.19 18.33
C GLU A 127 7.60 13.10 17.21
N LEU A 128 8.26 13.10 16.04
CA LEU A 128 7.80 13.84 14.87
C LEU A 128 6.48 13.28 14.32
N LYS A 129 6.30 11.95 14.34
CA LYS A 129 5.04 11.31 13.98
C LYS A 129 3.91 11.73 14.92
N ALA A 130 4.15 11.75 16.23
CA ALA A 130 3.17 12.18 17.21
C ALA A 130 2.79 13.65 17.04
N GLU A 131 3.77 14.53 16.76
CA GLU A 131 3.51 15.94 16.50
C GLU A 131 2.69 16.15 15.22
N ALA A 132 3.04 15.46 14.13
CA ALA A 132 2.29 15.47 12.87
C ALA A 132 0.85 14.98 13.08
N ALA A 133 0.67 13.88 13.83
CA ALA A 133 -0.64 13.34 14.18
C ALA A 133 -1.50 14.38 14.90
N ALA A 134 -0.94 15.04 15.91
CA ALA A 134 -1.64 16.07 16.70
C ALA A 134 -2.02 17.29 15.85
N LYS A 135 -1.15 17.72 14.93
CA LYS A 135 -1.43 18.84 14.01
C LYS A 135 -2.60 18.50 13.09
N VAL A 136 -2.55 17.36 12.41
CA VAL A 136 -3.62 16.91 11.51
C VAL A 136 -4.93 16.72 12.26
N GLN A 137 -4.92 16.12 13.45
CA GLN A 137 -6.12 15.98 14.26
C GLN A 137 -6.80 17.33 14.54
N ARG A 138 -6.02 18.36 14.91
CA ARG A 138 -6.55 19.71 15.12
C ARG A 138 -7.15 20.32 13.86
N PHE A 139 -6.52 20.09 12.71
CA PHE A 139 -7.05 20.55 11.42
C PHE A 139 -8.35 19.83 11.05
N THR A 140 -8.42 18.52 11.26
CA THR A 140 -9.64 17.73 11.06
C THR A 140 -10.78 18.19 11.97
N GLU A 141 -10.52 18.37 13.27
CA GLU A 141 -11.50 18.91 14.22
C GLU A 141 -11.97 20.33 13.84
N TRP A 142 -11.08 21.15 13.29
CA TRP A 142 -11.45 22.45 12.74
C TRP A 142 -12.36 22.30 11.52
N ALA A 143 -11.99 21.50 10.52
CA ALA A 143 -12.75 21.31 9.29
C ALA A 143 -14.17 20.80 9.59
N LEU A 144 -14.31 19.87 10.54
CA LEU A 144 -15.60 19.32 10.94
C LEU A 144 -16.46 20.34 11.70
N ARG A 145 -15.85 21.22 12.51
CA ARG A 145 -16.59 22.37 13.10
C ARG A 145 -17.14 23.30 12.03
N CYS A 146 -16.37 23.57 10.97
CA CYS A 146 -16.83 24.35 9.82
C CYS A 146 -17.97 23.62 9.08
N ILE A 147 -17.86 22.33 8.83
CA ILE A 147 -18.94 21.53 8.22
C ILE A 147 -20.22 21.60 9.07
N GLY A 148 -20.09 21.41 10.39
CA GLY A 148 -21.20 21.48 11.34
C GLY A 148 -21.87 22.86 11.45
N SER A 149 -21.11 23.96 11.29
CA SER A 149 -21.68 25.31 11.33
C SER A 149 -22.49 25.65 10.08
N HIS A 150 -22.11 25.11 8.92
CA HIS A 150 -22.83 25.32 7.67
C HIS A 150 -23.98 24.31 7.42
N SER A 151 -23.96 23.13 8.04
CA SER A 151 -25.04 22.13 7.91
C SER A 151 -26.31 22.47 8.70
N ARG A 152 -26.18 23.16 9.86
CA ARG A 152 -27.32 23.56 10.70
C ARG A 152 -28.30 24.54 10.04
N GLY A 153 -27.91 25.19 8.95
CA GLY A 153 -28.79 26.10 8.18
C GLY A 153 -29.69 25.40 7.14
N LYS A 154 -29.46 24.12 6.81
CA LYS A 154 -30.12 23.42 5.68
C LYS A 154 -31.12 22.32 6.09
N ALA A 155 -31.55 22.30 7.35
CA ALA A 155 -32.53 21.31 7.82
C ALA A 155 -33.95 21.65 7.31
N THR A 156 -34.22 21.48 6.02
CA THR A 156 -35.59 21.37 5.52
C THR A 156 -35.66 20.67 4.16
N GLN A 157 -36.58 19.71 4.09
CA GLN A 157 -37.14 19.03 2.90
C GLN A 157 -36.42 17.75 2.43
N GLY A 158 -37.07 16.62 2.74
CA GLY A 158 -36.83 15.35 2.08
C GLY A 158 -37.17 15.45 0.60
N ALA A 159 -36.18 15.20 -0.25
CA ALA A 159 -36.31 15.23 -1.69
C ALA A 159 -35.99 13.85 -2.27
N GLU A 160 -36.69 13.48 -3.34
CA GLU A 160 -36.46 12.25 -4.11
C GLU A 160 -35.04 12.16 -4.66
N TYR A 161 -34.53 10.93 -4.74
CA TYR A 161 -33.14 10.58 -5.08
C TYR A 161 -32.61 11.25 -6.37
N ASN A 162 -33.43 11.37 -7.43
CA ASN A 162 -33.01 12.00 -8.69
C ASN A 162 -32.85 13.52 -8.60
N LYS A 163 -33.62 14.19 -7.72
CA LYS A 163 -33.52 15.64 -7.49
C LYS A 163 -32.29 15.99 -6.66
N ILE A 164 -31.88 15.10 -5.75
CA ILE A 164 -30.64 15.22 -4.96
C ILE A 164 -29.39 15.19 -5.86
N ILE A 165 -29.38 14.32 -6.87
CA ILE A 165 -28.26 14.19 -7.82
C ILE A 165 -28.15 15.44 -8.71
N GLN A 166 -29.25 15.92 -9.31
CA GLN A 166 -29.20 17.15 -10.12
C GLN A 166 -28.82 18.39 -9.30
N ASN A 167 -29.29 18.51 -8.06
CA ASN A 167 -28.90 19.59 -7.15
C ASN A 167 -27.41 19.52 -6.81
N SER A 168 -26.87 18.33 -6.59
CA SER A 168 -25.45 18.17 -6.22
C SER A 168 -24.50 18.55 -7.36
N MET A 169 -24.82 18.30 -8.64
CA MET A 169 -23.93 18.72 -9.76
C MET A 169 -23.94 20.24 -9.93
N HIS A 170 -25.11 20.84 -9.79
CA HIS A 170 -25.26 22.29 -9.82
C HIS A 170 -24.46 22.93 -8.67
N GLU A 171 -24.57 22.40 -7.45
CA GLU A 171 -23.79 22.81 -6.28
C GLU A 171 -22.28 22.74 -6.54
N SER A 172 -21.76 21.59 -6.99
CA SER A 172 -20.33 21.43 -7.28
C SER A 172 -19.83 22.45 -8.31
N ARG A 173 -20.63 22.76 -9.33
CA ARG A 173 -20.30 23.80 -10.31
C ARG A 173 -20.23 25.19 -9.68
N LEU A 174 -21.20 25.57 -8.84
CA LEU A 174 -21.18 26.86 -8.14
C LEU A 174 -19.95 27.01 -7.25
N GLN A 175 -19.62 25.95 -6.50
CA GLN A 175 -18.48 25.88 -5.58
C GLN A 175 -17.16 26.09 -6.37
N LEU A 176 -16.98 25.36 -7.48
CA LEU A 176 -15.81 25.51 -8.35
C LEU A 176 -15.75 26.87 -9.05
N MET A 177 -16.89 27.45 -9.46
CA MET A 177 -16.93 28.79 -10.06
C MET A 177 -16.48 29.88 -9.07
N ALA A 178 -16.95 29.83 -7.83
CA ALA A 178 -16.51 30.78 -6.79
C ALA A 178 -15.01 30.62 -6.48
N PHE A 179 -14.52 29.38 -6.37
CA PHE A 179 -13.10 29.13 -6.13
C PHE A 179 -12.23 29.63 -7.30
N LYS A 180 -12.64 29.33 -8.54
CA LYS A 180 -11.97 29.84 -9.75
C LYS A 180 -11.95 31.37 -9.81
N HIS A 181 -13.06 32.02 -9.40
CA HIS A 181 -13.12 33.48 -9.31
C HIS A 181 -12.09 34.02 -8.31
N PHE A 182 -12.00 33.41 -7.13
CA PHE A 182 -10.98 33.76 -6.14
C PHE A 182 -9.55 33.59 -6.69
N LEU A 183 -9.24 32.47 -7.35
CA LEU A 183 -7.92 32.27 -7.96
C LEU A 183 -7.61 33.35 -9.01
N GLY A 184 -8.61 33.77 -9.80
CA GLY A 184 -8.48 34.90 -10.72
C GLY A 184 -8.19 36.23 -10.03
N LEU A 185 -8.76 36.47 -8.84
CA LEU A 185 -8.47 37.67 -8.03
C LEU A 185 -7.09 37.62 -7.37
N ALA A 186 -6.66 36.45 -6.91
CA ALA A 186 -5.33 36.24 -6.37
C ALA A 186 -4.26 36.48 -7.45
N GLY A 187 -4.54 36.07 -8.70
CA GLY A 187 -3.72 36.35 -9.86
C GLY A 187 -2.27 35.86 -9.66
N GLY A 188 -1.30 36.68 -10.09
CA GLY A 188 0.13 36.38 -9.93
C GLY A 188 0.67 36.44 -8.50
N ASN A 189 -0.18 36.62 -7.48
CA ASN A 189 0.26 36.58 -6.08
C ASN A 189 0.39 35.15 -5.52
N LEU A 190 -0.05 34.14 -6.28
CA LEU A 190 0.20 32.73 -5.98
C LEU A 190 1.33 32.21 -6.87
N SER A 191 2.34 31.63 -6.26
CA SER A 191 3.42 30.93 -6.93
C SER A 191 3.05 29.46 -7.20
N GLY A 192 3.78 28.80 -8.11
CA GLY A 192 3.63 27.35 -8.32
C GLY A 192 3.75 26.54 -7.02
N LYS A 193 4.64 26.96 -6.12
CA LYS A 193 4.79 26.34 -4.79
C LYS A 193 3.51 26.44 -3.95
N ASP A 194 2.81 27.58 -3.99
CA ASP A 194 1.55 27.74 -3.25
C ASP A 194 0.47 26.79 -3.79
N TYR A 195 0.43 26.59 -5.11
CA TYR A 195 -0.45 25.62 -5.75
C TYR A 195 -0.07 24.17 -5.40
N THR A 196 1.22 23.84 -5.43
CA THR A 196 1.75 22.53 -5.00
C THR A 196 1.34 22.22 -3.56
N GLU A 197 1.54 23.13 -2.61
CA GLU A 197 1.14 22.93 -1.21
C GLU A 197 -0.39 22.81 -1.05
N ALA A 198 -1.17 23.58 -1.80
CA ALA A 198 -2.62 23.47 -1.80
C ALA A 198 -3.12 22.15 -2.41
N PHE A 199 -2.44 21.65 -3.45
CA PHE A 199 -2.74 20.37 -4.09
C PHE A 199 -2.49 19.20 -3.14
N ASP A 200 -1.34 19.21 -2.43
CA ASP A 200 -1.04 18.24 -1.37
C ASP A 200 -2.09 18.31 -0.25
N ALA A 201 -2.45 19.52 0.18
CA ALA A 201 -3.44 19.72 1.23
C ALA A 201 -4.84 19.20 0.83
N ALA A 202 -5.20 19.26 -0.45
CA ALA A 202 -6.43 18.66 -0.96
C ALA A 202 -6.34 17.12 -1.03
N CYS A 203 -5.24 16.57 -1.56
CA CYS A 203 -5.09 15.12 -1.68
C CYS A 203 -5.01 14.41 -0.32
N PHE A 204 -4.40 15.05 0.69
CA PHE A 204 -4.11 14.43 1.97
C PHE A 204 -5.34 13.84 2.68
N PRO A 205 -6.45 14.58 2.92
CA PRO A 205 -7.66 13.99 3.50
C PRO A 205 -8.17 12.81 2.68
N LEU A 206 -8.23 12.95 1.35
CA LEU A 206 -8.76 11.91 0.46
C LEU A 206 -7.99 10.60 0.56
N THR A 207 -6.66 10.67 0.78
CA THR A 207 -5.86 9.46 1.01
C THR A 207 -6.23 8.73 2.30
N LEU A 208 -6.65 9.44 3.34
CA LEU A 208 -7.06 8.85 4.63
C LEU A 208 -8.43 8.16 4.55
N PHE A 209 -9.26 8.53 3.57
CA PHE A 209 -10.61 8.00 3.41
C PHE A 209 -10.72 6.78 2.49
N SER A 210 -9.60 6.29 1.95
CA SER A 210 -9.54 5.24 0.92
C SER A 210 -10.21 3.91 1.27
N SER A 211 -10.34 3.60 2.57
CA SER A 211 -10.85 2.34 3.09
C SER A 211 -12.15 2.50 3.90
N ALA A 212 -12.81 3.66 3.79
CA ALA A 212 -14.15 3.81 4.34
C ALA A 212 -15.13 2.96 3.50
N ILE A 213 -16.03 2.24 4.18
CA ILE A 213 -16.96 1.24 3.60
C ILE A 213 -17.80 1.81 2.44
N ASP A 214 -18.00 3.13 2.44
CA ASP A 214 -18.59 3.88 1.35
C ASP A 214 -18.00 5.30 1.42
N PRO A 215 -16.90 5.58 0.71
CA PRO A 215 -16.43 6.94 0.59
C PRO A 215 -17.48 7.63 -0.28
N GLY A 216 -18.45 8.32 0.31
CA GLY A 216 -19.48 9.03 -0.46
C GLY A 216 -18.93 10.08 -1.44
N TRP A 217 -17.63 10.35 -1.38
CA TRP A 217 -16.88 11.13 -2.37
C TRP A 217 -16.41 10.31 -3.59
N ALA A 218 -16.26 9.00 -3.44
CA ALA A 218 -15.68 8.09 -4.41
C ALA A 218 -16.64 7.59 -5.50
N THR A 219 -17.92 7.97 -5.43
CA THR A 219 -18.88 7.70 -6.50
C THR A 219 -19.69 8.95 -6.83
N GLY A 220 -19.91 9.17 -8.13
CA GLY A 220 -20.79 10.24 -8.63
C GLY A 220 -20.20 11.65 -8.54
N ILE A 221 -20.95 12.57 -7.93
CA ILE A 221 -20.80 14.02 -8.14
C ILE A 221 -19.70 14.63 -7.27
N ALA A 222 -19.46 14.09 -6.09
CA ALA A 222 -18.39 14.55 -5.21
C ALA A 222 -17.00 14.29 -5.81
N ALA A 223 -16.83 13.23 -6.61
CA ALA A 223 -15.63 13.00 -7.43
C ALA A 223 -15.42 14.10 -8.48
N SER A 224 -16.49 14.58 -9.13
CA SER A 224 -16.40 15.68 -10.11
C SER A 224 -15.97 17.02 -9.49
N ALA A 225 -16.40 17.29 -8.25
CA ALA A 225 -15.96 18.47 -7.51
C ALA A 225 -14.47 18.40 -7.17
N MET A 226 -14.00 17.24 -6.71
CA MET A 226 -12.58 17.03 -6.42
C MET A 226 -11.75 17.06 -7.71
N GLN A 227 -12.26 16.48 -8.78
CA GLN A 227 -11.62 16.55 -10.09
C GLN A 227 -11.46 18.01 -10.55
N GLY A 228 -12.49 18.83 -10.40
CA GLY A 228 -12.43 20.25 -10.72
C GLY A 228 -11.49 21.04 -9.82
N LEU A 229 -11.49 20.79 -8.51
CA LEU A 229 -10.59 21.45 -7.56
C LEU A 229 -9.13 21.17 -7.90
N LEU A 230 -8.77 19.89 -8.01
CA LEU A 230 -7.41 19.47 -8.32
C LEU A 230 -6.99 19.94 -9.72
N GLY A 231 -7.92 19.94 -10.69
CA GLY A 231 -7.69 20.51 -12.02
C GLY A 231 -7.36 22.01 -11.98
N LEU A 232 -8.09 22.81 -11.19
CA LEU A 232 -7.81 24.24 -11.03
C LEU A 232 -6.46 24.51 -10.37
N LEU A 233 -6.07 23.69 -9.38
CA LEU A 233 -4.77 23.80 -8.71
C LEU A 233 -3.62 23.42 -9.65
N LEU A 234 -3.82 22.38 -10.48
CA LEU A 234 -2.86 22.00 -11.51
C LEU A 234 -2.71 23.06 -12.60
N GLU A 235 -3.82 23.60 -13.12
CA GLU A 235 -3.83 24.73 -14.06
C GLU A 235 -3.11 25.96 -13.48
N GLY A 236 -3.14 26.13 -12.16
CA GLY A 236 -2.41 27.17 -11.44
C GLY A 236 -0.89 26.96 -11.35
N GLY A 237 -0.41 25.74 -11.58
CA GLY A 237 1.02 25.41 -11.61
C GLY A 237 1.50 24.45 -10.51
N ALA A 238 0.60 23.65 -9.93
CA ALA A 238 1.01 22.55 -9.05
C ALA A 238 1.83 21.50 -9.82
N ASP A 239 2.97 21.08 -9.29
CA ASP A 239 3.92 20.17 -9.96
C ASP A 239 4.08 18.79 -9.28
N ASN A 240 3.42 18.59 -8.14
CA ASN A 240 3.49 17.37 -7.31
C ASN A 240 2.44 16.31 -7.65
N VAL A 241 1.76 16.40 -8.79
CA VAL A 241 0.68 15.46 -9.16
C VAL A 241 1.15 14.01 -9.11
N ASN A 242 2.35 13.72 -9.64
CA ASN A 242 2.93 12.38 -9.60
C ASN A 242 3.22 11.91 -8.17
N GLN A 243 3.69 12.80 -7.28
CA GLN A 243 3.92 12.46 -5.88
C GLN A 243 2.62 12.09 -5.16
N CYS A 244 1.56 12.90 -5.31
CA CYS A 244 0.25 12.59 -4.75
C CYS A 244 -0.34 11.30 -5.34
N PHE A 245 -0.10 11.03 -6.62
CA PHE A 245 -0.53 9.82 -7.31
C PHE A 245 0.12 8.56 -6.74
N LEU A 246 1.44 8.58 -6.51
CA LEU A 246 2.17 7.49 -5.87
C LEU A 246 1.72 7.27 -4.42
N GLU A 247 1.47 8.34 -3.66
CA GLU A 247 0.93 8.24 -2.31
C GLU A 247 -0.48 7.65 -2.29
N ALA A 248 -1.35 8.10 -3.20
CA ALA A 248 -2.70 7.55 -3.35
C ALA A 248 -2.65 6.05 -3.66
N ALA A 249 -1.73 5.62 -4.52
CA ALA A 249 -1.55 4.21 -4.86
C ALA A 249 -1.08 3.39 -3.64
N ARG A 250 -0.08 3.91 -2.92
CA ARG A 250 0.44 3.32 -1.67
C ARG A 250 -0.65 3.09 -0.62
N PHE A 251 -1.51 4.09 -0.37
CA PHE A 251 -2.56 4.02 0.64
C PHE A 251 -3.88 3.40 0.16
N GLY A 252 -3.92 2.90 -1.08
CA GLY A 252 -5.09 2.22 -1.62
C GLY A 252 -6.25 3.15 -2.00
N SER A 253 -5.99 4.44 -2.20
CA SER A 253 -6.98 5.47 -2.52
C SER A 253 -7.41 5.39 -3.99
N THR A 254 -8.09 4.29 -4.34
CA THR A 254 -8.40 3.91 -5.73
C THR A 254 -9.12 5.02 -6.51
N GLU A 255 -10.09 5.71 -5.91
CA GLU A 255 -10.75 6.83 -6.60
C GLU A 255 -9.82 8.02 -6.80
N LEU A 256 -8.99 8.35 -5.80
CA LEU A 256 -8.04 9.46 -5.97
C LEU A 256 -7.06 9.15 -7.11
N VAL A 257 -6.58 7.90 -7.20
CA VAL A 257 -5.78 7.41 -8.33
C VAL A 257 -6.51 7.64 -9.65
N ARG A 258 -7.80 7.27 -9.74
CA ARG A 258 -8.64 7.49 -10.94
C ARG A 258 -8.79 8.97 -11.29
N ILE A 259 -9.07 9.83 -10.31
CA ILE A 259 -9.19 11.28 -10.52
C ILE A 259 -7.86 11.86 -11.03
N LEU A 260 -6.74 11.47 -10.42
CA LEU A 260 -5.41 11.95 -10.80
C LEU A 260 -5.03 11.49 -12.22
N LEU A 261 -5.33 10.25 -12.60
CA LEU A 261 -5.16 9.76 -13.99
C LEU A 261 -5.91 10.65 -14.98
N GLN A 262 -7.20 10.92 -14.71
CA GLN A 262 -8.03 11.74 -15.60
C GLN A 262 -7.55 13.19 -15.70
N ILE A 263 -7.12 13.79 -14.59
CA ILE A 263 -6.61 15.17 -14.58
C ILE A 263 -5.27 15.24 -15.31
N ALA A 264 -4.36 14.30 -15.05
CA ALA A 264 -3.06 14.25 -15.69
C ALA A 264 -3.20 14.07 -17.21
N GLN A 265 -4.08 13.17 -17.65
CA GLN A 265 -4.39 12.98 -19.08
C GLN A 265 -4.90 14.27 -19.74
N ARG A 266 -5.83 15.00 -19.09
CA ARG A 266 -6.37 16.26 -19.63
C ARG A 266 -5.34 17.38 -19.71
N ASN A 267 -4.38 17.39 -18.79
CA ASN A 267 -3.36 18.43 -18.68
C ASN A 267 -2.00 18.02 -19.28
N SER A 268 -1.93 16.86 -19.95
CA SER A 268 -0.68 16.31 -20.52
C SER A 268 0.46 16.19 -19.50
N VAL A 269 0.12 15.81 -18.26
CA VAL A 269 1.10 15.52 -17.20
C VAL A 269 1.40 14.03 -17.21
N GLU A 270 2.68 13.70 -17.16
CA GLU A 270 3.14 12.31 -17.08
C GLU A 270 3.05 11.79 -15.65
N LEU A 271 2.54 10.56 -15.50
CA LEU A 271 2.44 9.85 -14.24
C LEU A 271 3.21 8.54 -14.33
N ASP A 272 3.91 8.18 -13.26
CA ASP A 272 4.64 6.91 -13.17
C ASP A 272 3.70 5.80 -12.70
N VAL A 273 2.88 5.30 -13.63
CA VAL A 273 1.85 4.28 -13.39
C VAL A 273 2.47 2.94 -12.98
N ASP A 274 3.60 2.57 -13.56
CA ASP A 274 4.27 1.31 -13.23
C ASP A 274 4.88 1.35 -11.81
N LEU A 275 5.47 2.48 -11.40
CA LEU A 275 5.91 2.65 -10.01
C LEU A 275 4.73 2.68 -9.03
N ALA A 276 3.61 3.31 -9.40
CA ALA A 276 2.38 3.27 -8.61
C ALA A 276 1.87 1.84 -8.43
N LEU A 277 1.94 1.01 -9.47
CA LEU A 277 1.57 -0.42 -9.39
C LEU A 277 2.51 -1.17 -8.44
N GLY A 278 3.80 -0.84 -8.46
CA GLY A 278 4.77 -1.35 -7.48
C GLY A 278 4.40 -1.03 -6.03
N PHE A 279 4.01 0.22 -5.74
CA PHE A 279 3.54 0.60 -4.39
C PHE A 279 2.23 -0.11 -4.02
N ALA A 280 1.23 -0.11 -4.91
CA ALA A 280 -0.05 -0.76 -4.65
C ALA A 280 0.12 -2.26 -4.37
N SER A 281 0.97 -2.93 -5.14
CA SER A 281 1.31 -4.35 -4.96
C SER A 281 2.05 -4.60 -3.64
N HIS A 282 3.01 -3.74 -3.29
CA HIS A 282 3.75 -3.86 -2.02
C HIS A 282 2.84 -3.81 -0.79
N TYR A 283 1.82 -2.97 -0.82
CA TYR A 283 0.86 -2.78 0.28
C TYR A 283 -0.46 -3.53 0.08
N CYS A 284 -0.50 -4.51 -0.84
CA CYS A 284 -1.64 -5.39 -1.12
C CYS A 284 -2.95 -4.63 -1.42
N LYS A 285 -2.87 -3.53 -2.19
CA LYS A 285 -4.03 -2.71 -2.55
C LYS A 285 -4.66 -3.20 -3.87
N LEU A 286 -5.27 -4.38 -3.84
CA LEU A 286 -5.77 -5.07 -5.05
C LEU A 286 -6.72 -4.20 -5.91
N GLY A 287 -7.67 -3.49 -5.31
CA GLY A 287 -8.58 -2.59 -6.06
C GLY A 287 -7.85 -1.44 -6.74
N THR A 288 -6.79 -0.92 -6.13
CA THR A 288 -5.92 0.08 -6.77
C THR A 288 -5.10 -0.53 -7.90
N MET A 289 -4.58 -1.75 -7.73
CA MET A 289 -3.86 -2.47 -8.79
C MET A 289 -4.74 -2.67 -10.02
N GLU A 290 -6.02 -3.02 -9.82
CA GLU A 290 -7.01 -3.13 -10.90
C GLU A 290 -7.21 -1.81 -11.64
N CYS A 291 -7.38 -0.71 -10.89
CA CYS A 291 -7.49 0.64 -11.47
C CYS A 291 -6.25 1.01 -12.29
N LEU A 292 -5.04 0.77 -11.76
CA LEU A 292 -3.79 1.10 -12.44
C LEU A 292 -3.58 0.31 -13.74
N VAL A 293 -3.98 -0.96 -13.79
CA VAL A 293 -3.88 -1.76 -15.02
C VAL A 293 -4.94 -1.38 -16.04
N HIS A 294 -6.21 -1.25 -15.63
CA HIS A 294 -7.30 -1.03 -16.58
C HIS A 294 -7.47 0.43 -17.01
N GLU A 295 -7.27 1.38 -16.10
CA GLU A 295 -7.45 2.81 -16.37
C GLU A 295 -6.11 3.52 -16.55
N GLY A 296 -5.09 3.12 -15.79
CA GLY A 296 -3.73 3.65 -15.90
C GLY A 296 -2.90 3.03 -17.03
N SER A 297 -3.37 1.92 -17.63
CA SER A 297 -2.63 1.17 -18.66
C SER A 297 -1.23 0.70 -18.21
N ALA A 298 -1.07 0.33 -16.93
CA ALA A 298 0.19 -0.23 -16.44
C ALA A 298 0.57 -1.51 -17.22
N THR A 299 1.84 -1.62 -17.61
CA THR A 299 2.32 -2.74 -18.46
C THR A 299 3.48 -3.52 -17.84
N SER A 300 4.17 -2.97 -16.84
CA SER A 300 5.35 -3.58 -16.25
C SER A 300 5.00 -4.39 -15.00
N PHE A 301 4.80 -5.70 -15.16
CA PHE A 301 4.44 -6.59 -14.03
C PHE A 301 5.65 -7.23 -13.34
N LEU A 302 6.78 -7.37 -14.03
CA LEU A 302 7.96 -8.08 -13.51
C LEU A 302 8.41 -7.57 -12.14
N GLY A 303 8.68 -6.27 -12.01
CA GLY A 303 9.16 -5.66 -10.76
C GLY A 303 8.19 -5.86 -9.60
N PRO A 304 6.91 -5.46 -9.74
CA PRO A 304 5.88 -5.70 -8.72
C PRO A 304 5.71 -7.18 -8.34
N LEU A 305 5.66 -8.10 -9.32
CA LEU A 305 5.54 -9.54 -9.09
C LEU A 305 6.74 -10.09 -8.31
N MET A 306 7.97 -9.75 -8.71
CA MET A 306 9.18 -10.21 -8.00
C MET A 306 9.16 -9.77 -6.54
N ARG A 307 8.82 -8.51 -6.25
CA ARG A 307 8.75 -8.03 -4.85
C ARG A 307 7.64 -8.72 -4.05
N ALA A 308 6.50 -9.04 -4.69
CA ALA A 308 5.43 -9.80 -4.05
C ALA A 308 5.90 -11.22 -3.70
N ALA A 309 6.63 -11.86 -4.62
CA ALA A 309 7.22 -13.18 -4.43
C ALA A 309 8.28 -13.18 -3.31
N GLU A 310 9.19 -12.21 -3.25
CA GLU A 310 10.20 -12.06 -2.19
C GLU A 310 9.57 -11.87 -0.79
N ARG A 311 8.43 -11.19 -0.71
CA ARG A 311 7.69 -11.00 0.55
C ARG A 311 6.81 -12.18 0.93
N GLY A 312 6.49 -13.06 -0.02
CA GLY A 312 5.52 -14.14 0.18
C GLY A 312 4.08 -13.64 0.23
N SER A 313 3.78 -12.53 -0.46
CA SER A 313 2.43 -11.99 -0.57
C SER A 313 1.62 -12.80 -1.59
N LEU A 314 1.15 -13.99 -1.21
CA LEU A 314 0.51 -14.96 -2.11
C LEU A 314 -0.67 -14.35 -2.88
N GLU A 315 -1.57 -13.60 -2.23
CA GLU A 315 -2.71 -12.94 -2.88
C GLU A 315 -2.30 -12.03 -4.05
N VAL A 316 -1.18 -11.31 -3.91
CA VAL A 316 -0.65 -10.41 -4.94
C VAL A 316 0.01 -11.21 -6.06
N VAL A 317 0.70 -12.29 -5.73
CA VAL A 317 1.29 -13.22 -6.71
C VAL A 317 0.19 -13.85 -7.57
N GLU A 318 -0.85 -14.41 -6.94
CA GLU A 318 -2.03 -14.98 -7.63
C GLU A 318 -2.69 -13.95 -8.55
N TRP A 319 -2.82 -12.70 -8.09
CA TRP A 319 -3.41 -11.61 -8.87
C TRP A 319 -2.64 -11.34 -10.17
N PHE A 320 -1.31 -11.39 -10.13
CA PHE A 320 -0.46 -11.21 -11.32
C PHE A 320 -0.50 -12.43 -12.24
N VAL A 321 -0.36 -13.64 -11.70
CA VAL A 321 -0.38 -14.90 -12.47
C VAL A 321 -1.68 -15.05 -13.26
N THR A 322 -2.83 -14.76 -12.63
CA THR A 322 -4.15 -14.83 -13.28
C THR A 322 -4.35 -13.81 -14.41
N ARG A 323 -3.47 -12.81 -14.54
CA ARG A 323 -3.49 -11.78 -15.59
C ARG A 323 -2.50 -12.02 -16.72
N GLY A 324 -1.92 -13.23 -16.78
CA GLY A 324 -1.11 -13.66 -17.92
C GLY A 324 0.29 -13.06 -17.93
N CYS A 325 0.97 -13.07 -16.79
CA CYS A 325 2.41 -12.81 -16.74
C CYS A 325 3.17 -13.72 -17.71
N LYS A 326 4.26 -13.21 -18.28
CA LYS A 326 5.07 -13.95 -19.25
C LYS A 326 5.86 -15.06 -18.55
N ASP A 327 6.16 -16.13 -19.26
CA ASP A 327 6.86 -17.30 -18.71
C ASP A 327 8.16 -16.95 -17.98
N MET A 328 8.96 -16.03 -18.54
CA MET A 328 10.19 -15.54 -17.92
C MET A 328 9.93 -14.75 -16.63
N GLU A 329 8.84 -13.98 -16.55
CA GLU A 329 8.47 -13.23 -15.35
C GLU A 329 8.07 -14.19 -14.22
N LEU A 330 7.35 -15.25 -14.55
CA LEU A 330 7.00 -16.32 -13.60
C LEU A 330 8.26 -17.04 -13.09
N CYS A 331 9.20 -17.35 -13.97
CA CYS A 331 10.47 -17.97 -13.59
C CYS A 331 11.32 -17.09 -12.67
N LEU A 332 11.42 -15.78 -12.96
CA LEU A 332 12.13 -14.83 -12.10
C LEU A 332 11.43 -14.65 -10.75
N ALA A 333 10.10 -14.65 -10.73
CA ALA A 333 9.32 -14.62 -9.49
C ALA A 333 9.53 -15.87 -8.65
N LEU A 334 9.55 -17.06 -9.27
CA LEU A 334 9.84 -18.34 -8.59
C LEU A 334 11.22 -18.31 -7.94
N THR A 335 12.22 -17.86 -8.70
CA THR A 335 13.60 -17.69 -8.21
C THR A 335 13.66 -16.74 -7.01
N ALA A 336 12.91 -15.63 -7.08
CA ALA A 336 12.85 -14.64 -6.00
C ALA A 336 12.16 -15.21 -4.75
N ALA A 337 11.03 -15.93 -4.89
CA ALA A 337 10.36 -16.61 -3.77
C ALA A 337 11.25 -17.68 -3.13
N ALA A 338 11.96 -18.48 -3.94
CA ALA A 338 12.88 -19.50 -3.47
C ALA A 338 14.07 -18.90 -2.72
N SER A 339 14.69 -17.84 -3.26
CA SER A 339 15.80 -17.14 -2.59
C SER A 339 15.38 -16.61 -1.22
N SER A 340 14.17 -16.06 -1.11
CA SER A 340 13.63 -15.51 0.14
C SER A 340 12.94 -16.57 1.03
N SER A 341 13.05 -17.86 0.69
CA SER A 341 12.42 -18.99 1.39
C SER A 341 10.90 -18.82 1.63
N ARG A 342 10.20 -18.22 0.66
CA ARG A 342 8.74 -18.04 0.66
C ARG A 342 8.07 -19.26 0.05
N ILE A 343 7.99 -20.34 0.84
CA ILE A 343 7.60 -21.67 0.35
C ILE A 343 6.20 -21.67 -0.29
N ASP A 344 5.20 -21.02 0.32
CA ASP A 344 3.84 -21.01 -0.22
C ASP A 344 3.76 -20.31 -1.60
N ALA A 345 4.46 -19.18 -1.75
CA ALA A 345 4.55 -18.47 -3.02
C ALA A 345 5.36 -19.25 -4.06
N ALA A 346 6.46 -19.89 -3.65
CA ALA A 346 7.28 -20.71 -4.53
C ALA A 346 6.51 -21.94 -5.02
N ALA A 347 5.73 -22.60 -4.14
CA ALA A 347 4.88 -23.73 -4.50
C ALA A 347 3.82 -23.32 -5.53
N TYR A 348 3.10 -22.22 -5.27
CA TYR A 348 2.11 -21.71 -6.20
C TYR A 348 2.73 -21.33 -7.56
N LEU A 349 3.88 -20.65 -7.56
CA LEU A 349 4.56 -20.26 -8.79
C LEU A 349 5.08 -21.47 -9.57
N LEU A 350 5.60 -22.50 -8.89
CA LEU A 350 6.13 -23.70 -9.53
C LEU A 350 5.08 -24.39 -10.41
N ASP A 351 3.82 -24.44 -9.96
CA ASP A 351 2.71 -25.01 -10.73
C ASP A 351 2.36 -24.22 -12.01
N HIS A 352 2.83 -22.97 -12.12
CA HIS A 352 2.50 -22.06 -13.22
C HIS A 352 3.68 -21.76 -14.15
N VAL A 353 4.92 -22.06 -13.76
CA VAL A 353 6.07 -21.90 -14.67
C VAL A 353 6.07 -23.06 -15.68
N PRO A 354 6.15 -22.79 -16.99
CA PRO A 354 6.19 -23.86 -17.98
C PRO A 354 7.43 -24.76 -17.83
N ALA A 355 7.23 -26.08 -17.93
CA ALA A 355 8.30 -27.06 -17.77
C ALA A 355 9.53 -26.79 -18.64
N HIS A 356 9.34 -26.39 -19.91
CA HIS A 356 10.45 -26.09 -20.82
C HIS A 356 11.33 -24.92 -20.35
N VAL A 357 10.77 -23.95 -19.62
CA VAL A 357 11.53 -22.83 -19.03
C VAL A 357 12.32 -23.33 -17.82
N LEU A 358 11.70 -24.16 -16.97
CA LEU A 358 12.36 -24.78 -15.82
C LEU A 358 13.54 -25.66 -16.28
N ASP A 359 13.36 -26.48 -17.31
CA ASP A 359 14.41 -27.32 -17.87
C ASP A 359 15.59 -26.49 -18.37
N THR A 360 15.29 -25.42 -19.13
CA THR A 360 16.30 -24.56 -19.76
C THR A 360 17.09 -23.75 -18.74
N LEU A 361 16.42 -23.27 -17.67
CA LEU A 361 17.01 -22.36 -16.68
C LEU A 361 17.30 -23.04 -15.33
N SER A 362 17.20 -24.37 -15.26
CA SER A 362 17.30 -25.16 -14.03
C SER A 362 18.52 -24.81 -13.17
N GLY A 363 19.70 -24.77 -13.78
CA GLY A 363 20.94 -24.38 -13.11
C GLY A 363 20.95 -22.93 -12.64
N GLU A 364 20.49 -22.01 -13.50
CA GLU A 364 20.45 -20.57 -13.23
C GLU A 364 19.47 -20.23 -12.11
N ILE A 365 18.31 -20.91 -12.03
CA ILE A 365 17.35 -20.75 -10.94
C ILE A 365 18.01 -21.06 -9.59
N LEU A 366 18.71 -22.20 -9.48
CA LEU A 366 19.36 -22.60 -8.24
C LEU A 366 20.53 -21.69 -7.87
N LYS A 367 21.35 -21.30 -8.85
CA LYS A 367 22.46 -20.36 -8.67
C LYS A 367 21.96 -19.00 -8.18
N ALA A 368 21.06 -18.37 -8.92
CA ALA A 368 20.52 -17.06 -8.59
C ALA A 368 19.73 -17.07 -7.26
N ALA A 369 18.99 -18.15 -6.97
CA ALA A 369 18.33 -18.30 -5.68
C ALA A 369 19.34 -18.39 -4.53
N GLY A 370 20.45 -19.11 -4.73
CA GLY A 370 21.51 -19.27 -3.73
C GLY A 370 22.27 -17.98 -3.45
N GLU A 371 22.64 -17.23 -4.50
CA GLU A 371 23.29 -15.93 -4.39
C GLU A 371 22.47 -14.92 -3.57
N ARG A 372 21.14 -14.92 -3.77
CA ARG A 372 20.21 -13.98 -3.13
C ARG A 372 19.65 -14.49 -1.80
N SER A 373 20.06 -15.66 -1.35
CA SER A 373 19.39 -16.38 -0.25
C SER A 373 19.58 -15.79 1.15
N ALA A 374 20.46 -14.80 1.32
CA ALA A 374 20.82 -14.18 2.60
C ALA A 374 21.10 -15.20 3.74
N GLY A 375 21.67 -16.36 3.38
CA GLY A 375 22.05 -17.45 4.30
C GLY A 375 20.96 -18.51 4.56
N SER A 376 19.82 -18.48 3.86
CA SER A 376 18.77 -19.51 4.00
C SER A 376 18.48 -20.27 2.72
N LEU A 377 18.90 -21.53 2.66
CA LEU A 377 18.70 -22.41 1.49
C LEU A 377 17.40 -23.22 1.55
N LYS A 378 16.46 -22.86 2.44
CA LYS A 378 15.19 -23.60 2.62
C LYS A 378 14.33 -23.60 1.36
N GLY A 379 14.26 -22.47 0.64
CA GLY A 379 13.53 -22.41 -0.62
C GLY A 379 14.16 -23.27 -1.73
N ILE A 380 15.49 -23.37 -1.76
CA ILE A 380 16.21 -24.27 -2.68
C ILE A 380 15.96 -25.73 -2.31
N ALA A 381 16.06 -26.07 -1.02
CA ALA A 381 15.71 -27.40 -0.53
C ALA A 381 14.27 -27.77 -0.91
N PHE A 382 13.33 -26.83 -0.79
CA PHE A 382 11.96 -27.03 -1.23
C PHE A 382 11.86 -27.34 -2.72
N LEU A 383 12.49 -26.57 -3.61
CA LEU A 383 12.46 -26.83 -5.06
C LEU A 383 12.98 -28.24 -5.39
N LEU A 384 14.09 -28.64 -4.76
CA LEU A 384 14.68 -29.97 -4.97
C LEU A 384 13.78 -31.09 -4.43
N HIS A 385 13.20 -30.91 -3.25
CA HIS A 385 12.23 -31.85 -2.68
C HIS A 385 10.94 -31.93 -3.51
N ALA A 386 10.51 -30.83 -4.13
CA ALA A 386 9.31 -30.77 -4.96
C ALA A 386 9.49 -31.41 -6.35
N ASP A 387 10.71 -31.87 -6.70
CA ASP A 387 11.05 -32.28 -8.06
C ASP A 387 10.69 -31.19 -9.08
N PHE A 388 11.26 -29.99 -8.92
CA PHE A 388 10.86 -28.82 -9.70
C PHE A 388 10.99 -28.97 -11.23
N LEU A 389 11.69 -30.00 -11.73
CA LEU A 389 11.77 -30.33 -13.16
C LEU A 389 10.77 -31.40 -13.60
N GLY A 390 10.02 -32.00 -12.67
CA GLY A 390 9.14 -33.16 -12.93
C GLY A 390 9.90 -34.40 -13.41
N ASN A 391 11.22 -34.43 -13.23
CA ASN A 391 12.10 -35.52 -13.62
C ASN A 391 13.17 -35.70 -12.54
N PRO A 392 13.05 -36.75 -11.69
CA PRO A 392 13.96 -36.95 -10.57
C PRO A 392 15.44 -37.04 -10.98
N ASP A 393 15.73 -37.73 -12.08
CA ASP A 393 17.11 -37.94 -12.53
C ASP A 393 17.74 -36.61 -12.98
N GLU A 394 16.96 -35.75 -13.63
CA GLU A 394 17.41 -34.43 -14.05
C GLU A 394 17.57 -33.48 -12.86
N THR A 395 16.61 -33.46 -11.93
CA THR A 395 16.69 -32.66 -10.69
C THR A 395 17.96 -33.00 -9.89
N TYR A 396 18.28 -34.30 -9.73
CA TYR A 396 19.53 -34.72 -9.09
C TYR A 396 20.77 -34.36 -9.91
N ARG A 397 20.71 -34.49 -11.24
CA ARG A 397 21.85 -34.19 -12.13
C ARG A 397 22.23 -32.71 -12.06
N VAL A 398 21.26 -31.81 -12.07
CA VAL A 398 21.50 -30.36 -11.94
C VAL A 398 22.12 -30.04 -10.57
N ALA A 399 21.60 -30.62 -9.48
CA ALA A 399 22.16 -30.43 -8.15
C ALA A 399 23.61 -30.93 -8.04
N ASP A 400 23.91 -32.10 -8.61
CA ASP A 400 25.26 -32.69 -8.63
C ASP A 400 26.23 -31.88 -9.49
N ALA A 401 25.78 -31.36 -10.63
CA ALA A 401 26.57 -30.49 -11.50
C ALA A 401 27.02 -29.22 -10.75
N ILE A 402 26.11 -28.54 -10.05
CA ILE A 402 26.44 -27.34 -9.26
C ILE A 402 27.35 -27.68 -8.08
N ALA A 403 27.12 -28.83 -7.42
CA ALA A 403 27.95 -29.28 -6.29
C ALA A 403 29.41 -29.57 -6.70
N THR A 404 29.63 -30.06 -7.92
CA THR A 404 30.94 -30.50 -8.43
C THR A 404 31.64 -29.47 -9.32
N ALA A 405 30.94 -28.38 -9.68
CA ALA A 405 31.48 -27.28 -10.47
C ALA A 405 32.70 -26.62 -9.81
N ALA A 406 33.83 -26.62 -10.52
CA ALA A 406 35.05 -25.94 -10.10
C ALA A 406 34.96 -24.44 -10.41
N GLU A 407 34.94 -23.60 -9.38
CA GLU A 407 34.97 -22.13 -9.46
C GLU A 407 34.07 -21.54 -10.57
N GLU A 408 32.83 -22.03 -10.67
CA GLU A 408 31.84 -21.42 -11.56
C GLU A 408 31.37 -20.05 -11.03
N GLU A 409 31.30 -19.08 -11.94
CA GLU A 409 30.73 -17.77 -11.68
C GLU A 409 29.27 -17.93 -11.23
N GLY A 410 28.96 -17.31 -10.08
CA GLY A 410 27.62 -17.28 -9.50
C GLY A 410 27.19 -18.47 -8.62
N VAL A 411 28.11 -19.35 -8.24
CA VAL A 411 27.86 -20.38 -7.20
C VAL A 411 28.49 -19.94 -5.87
N THR A 412 27.65 -19.63 -4.88
CA THR A 412 28.14 -19.33 -3.52
C THR A 412 28.70 -20.58 -2.84
N LEU A 413 29.68 -20.40 -1.94
CA LEU A 413 30.24 -21.51 -1.16
C LEU A 413 29.15 -22.23 -0.35
N GLU A 414 28.25 -21.47 0.28
CA GLU A 414 27.13 -22.02 1.05
C GLU A 414 26.22 -22.92 0.20
N LEU A 415 25.86 -22.50 -1.02
CA LEU A 415 25.07 -23.31 -1.94
C LEU A 415 25.82 -24.58 -2.34
N ARG A 416 27.11 -24.45 -2.69
CA ARG A 416 27.93 -25.58 -3.11
C ARG A 416 28.05 -26.62 -2.00
N ASP A 417 28.37 -26.19 -0.79
CA ASP A 417 28.53 -27.08 0.37
C ASP A 417 27.21 -27.78 0.70
N PHE A 418 26.10 -27.05 0.69
CA PHE A 418 24.76 -27.64 0.88
C PHE A 418 24.44 -28.72 -0.16
N LEU A 419 24.66 -28.44 -1.45
CA LEU A 419 24.39 -29.43 -2.50
C LEU A 419 25.39 -30.59 -2.44
N ALA A 420 26.66 -30.33 -2.13
CA ALA A 420 27.69 -31.36 -1.96
C ALA A 420 27.38 -32.30 -0.80
N GLU A 421 26.90 -31.79 0.33
CA GLU A 421 26.59 -32.57 1.53
C GLU A 421 25.28 -33.35 1.44
N GLU A 422 24.27 -32.81 0.76
CA GLU A 422 22.91 -33.38 0.77
C GLU A 422 22.42 -33.93 -0.57
N TRP A 423 22.78 -33.32 -1.69
CA TRP A 423 22.12 -33.55 -2.99
C TRP A 423 23.03 -34.12 -4.09
N SER A 424 24.34 -34.23 -3.85
CA SER A 424 25.30 -34.78 -4.80
C SER A 424 25.35 -36.32 -4.83
N LEU A 425 25.99 -36.88 -5.85
CA LEU A 425 26.33 -38.31 -5.90
C LEU A 425 27.28 -38.71 -4.75
N ALA A 426 28.17 -37.81 -4.34
CA ALA A 426 29.03 -38.03 -3.18
C ALA A 426 28.21 -38.10 -1.87
N ALA A 427 27.17 -37.27 -1.74
CA ALA A 427 26.24 -37.31 -0.61
C ALA A 427 25.51 -38.66 -0.53
N PHE A 428 25.10 -39.23 -1.68
CA PHE A 428 24.52 -40.57 -1.73
C PHE A 428 25.49 -41.64 -1.20
N ALA A 429 26.74 -41.62 -1.66
CA ALA A 429 27.77 -42.56 -1.20
C ALA A 429 28.06 -42.41 0.30
N ALA A 430 28.14 -41.17 0.80
CA ALA A 430 28.30 -40.88 2.22
C ALA A 430 27.10 -41.37 3.04
N GLY A 431 25.88 -41.15 2.55
CA GLY A 431 24.64 -41.66 3.13
C GLY A 431 24.66 -43.18 3.30
N ARG A 432 25.09 -43.92 2.27
CA ARG A 432 25.26 -45.39 2.38
C ARG A 432 26.25 -45.79 3.46
N GLN A 433 27.38 -45.10 3.57
CA GLN A 433 28.38 -45.38 4.61
C GLN A 433 27.83 -45.10 6.02
N ILE A 434 27.06 -44.02 6.19
CA ILE A 434 26.37 -43.71 7.45
C ILE A 434 25.39 -44.82 7.80
N GLY A 435 24.55 -45.24 6.84
CA GLY A 435 23.61 -46.34 7.03
C GLY A 435 24.29 -47.66 7.42
N ALA A 436 25.43 -47.98 6.80
CA ALA A 436 26.19 -49.21 7.09
C ALA A 436 26.79 -49.16 8.50
N ARG A 437 27.35 -48.01 8.89
CA ARG A 437 27.87 -47.79 10.25
C ARG A 437 26.75 -47.87 11.30
N HIS A 438 25.59 -47.27 11.01
CA HIS A 438 24.41 -47.35 11.87
C HIS A 438 23.97 -48.80 12.07
N HIS A 439 23.87 -49.58 11.00
CA HIS A 439 23.54 -51.00 11.09
C HIS A 439 24.54 -51.78 11.96
N VAL A 440 25.85 -51.58 11.78
CA VAL A 440 26.87 -52.23 12.62
C VAL A 440 26.71 -51.85 14.10
N ASN A 441 26.47 -50.58 14.39
CA ASN A 441 26.25 -50.10 15.75
C ASN A 441 24.98 -50.70 16.35
N PHE A 442 23.89 -50.75 15.59
CA PHE A 442 22.65 -51.40 16.01
C PHE A 442 22.86 -52.89 16.28
N MET A 443 23.54 -53.63 15.40
CA MET A 443 23.83 -55.05 15.62
C MET A 443 24.70 -55.30 16.84
N ARG A 444 25.61 -54.39 17.18
CA ARG A 444 26.38 -54.44 18.44
C ARG A 444 25.46 -54.22 19.64
N ALA A 445 24.58 -53.23 19.60
CA ALA A 445 23.60 -52.99 20.65
C ALA A 445 22.63 -54.16 20.83
N LEU A 446 22.20 -54.78 19.73
CA LEU A 446 21.32 -55.95 19.72
C LEU A 446 21.97 -57.17 20.36
N LYS A 447 23.23 -57.47 20.00
CA LYS A 447 23.93 -58.69 20.44
C LYS A 447 24.64 -58.55 21.79
N ARG A 448 25.02 -57.34 22.18
CA ARG A 448 25.87 -57.08 23.37
C ARG A 448 25.27 -56.08 24.35
N GLY A 449 24.07 -55.58 24.08
CA GLY A 449 23.40 -54.62 24.95
C GLY A 449 22.94 -55.27 26.25
N SER A 450 23.21 -54.61 27.37
CA SER A 450 22.77 -55.02 28.71
C SER A 450 21.52 -54.27 29.19
N SER A 451 20.77 -53.68 28.26
CA SER A 451 19.52 -52.97 28.58
C SER A 451 18.48 -53.94 29.15
N PRO A 452 17.72 -53.55 30.19
CA PRO A 452 16.62 -54.37 30.74
C PRO A 452 15.57 -54.77 29.69
N LEU A 453 15.44 -54.00 28.61
CA LEU A 453 14.50 -54.24 27.51
C LEU A 453 14.98 -55.31 26.50
N SER A 454 16.20 -55.85 26.65
CA SER A 454 16.82 -56.90 25.81
C SER A 454 16.31 -56.91 24.36
N LEU A 455 16.89 -56.03 23.52
CA LEU A 455 16.41 -55.81 22.15
C LEU A 455 16.35 -57.11 21.31
N GLN A 456 17.17 -58.11 21.64
CA GLN A 456 17.21 -59.40 20.96
C GLN A 456 15.95 -60.24 21.20
N ASP A 457 15.26 -60.04 22.32
CA ASP A 457 14.05 -60.78 22.69
C ASP A 457 12.78 -60.20 22.05
N LEU A 458 12.89 -59.03 21.41
CA LEU A 458 11.79 -58.41 20.69
C LEU A 458 11.53 -59.13 19.35
N PRO A 459 10.29 -59.18 18.86
CA PRO A 459 9.98 -59.57 17.49
C PRO A 459 10.81 -58.77 16.47
N LEU A 460 11.19 -59.41 15.36
CA LEU A 460 12.02 -58.80 14.31
C LEU A 460 11.45 -57.47 13.80
N GLN A 461 10.13 -57.34 13.72
CA GLN A 461 9.45 -56.10 13.31
C GLN A 461 9.72 -54.95 14.28
N LEU A 462 9.72 -55.22 15.59
CA LEU A 462 10.02 -54.21 16.61
C LEU A 462 11.52 -53.89 16.63
N GLN A 463 12.38 -54.88 16.42
CA GLN A 463 13.83 -54.64 16.26
C GLN A 463 14.11 -53.70 15.08
N ALA A 464 13.52 -53.97 13.92
CA ALA A 464 13.64 -53.13 12.74
C ALA A 464 13.05 -51.73 12.95
N THR A 465 11.91 -51.63 13.65
CA THR A 465 11.29 -50.35 14.01
C THR A 465 12.21 -49.54 14.91
N VAL A 466 12.76 -50.12 15.98
CA VAL A 466 13.69 -49.43 16.87
C VAL A 466 14.95 -48.98 16.10
N ALA A 467 15.45 -49.81 15.18
CA ALA A 467 16.63 -49.49 14.39
C ALA A 467 16.42 -48.32 13.43
N TYR A 468 15.27 -48.25 12.74
CA TYR A 468 15.09 -47.39 11.56
C TYR A 468 13.96 -46.36 11.69
N LEU A 469 13.20 -46.33 12.78
CA LEU A 469 12.18 -45.30 13.02
C LEU A 469 12.73 -43.87 12.98
N PRO A 470 13.94 -43.56 13.50
CA PRO A 470 14.51 -42.21 13.35
C PRO A 470 14.71 -41.82 11.87
N LEU A 471 15.32 -42.70 11.08
CA LEU A 471 15.51 -42.48 9.64
C LEU A 471 14.18 -42.33 8.90
N TYR A 472 13.18 -43.14 9.25
CA TYR A 472 11.83 -43.02 8.70
C TYR A 472 11.22 -41.66 9.02
N LYS A 473 11.32 -41.19 10.28
CA LYS A 473 10.82 -39.88 10.68
C LYS A 473 11.51 -38.74 9.93
N GLU A 474 12.83 -38.84 9.72
CA GLU A 474 13.57 -37.88 8.91
C GLU A 474 13.08 -37.88 7.45
N CYS A 475 12.92 -39.04 6.83
CA CYS A 475 12.40 -39.14 5.46
C CYS A 475 10.97 -38.58 5.34
N VAL A 476 10.10 -38.87 6.31
CA VAL A 476 8.72 -38.36 6.32
C VAL A 476 8.67 -36.85 6.59
N SER A 477 9.65 -36.31 7.32
CA SER A 477 9.73 -34.87 7.59
C SER A 477 10.14 -34.04 6.37
N CYS A 478 10.76 -34.67 5.37
CA CYS A 478 10.99 -34.05 4.06
C CYS A 478 9.65 -33.94 3.33
N ALA A 479 9.03 -32.77 3.40
CA ALA A 479 7.85 -32.47 2.60
C ALA A 479 8.26 -32.40 1.11
N GLY A 480 7.86 -33.38 0.31
CA GLY A 480 8.16 -33.42 -1.13
C GLY A 480 8.09 -34.81 -1.76
N VAL A 481 8.38 -34.87 -3.06
CA VAL A 481 8.44 -36.10 -3.86
C VAL A 481 9.83 -36.76 -3.77
N LEU A 482 10.89 -35.95 -3.66
CA LEU A 482 12.27 -36.43 -3.59
C LEU A 482 12.85 -36.36 -2.18
N LEU A 483 13.73 -37.30 -1.87
CA LEU A 483 14.61 -37.24 -0.71
C LEU A 483 15.97 -36.67 -1.13
N SER A 484 16.71 -36.06 -0.18
CA SER A 484 18.11 -35.73 -0.41
C SER A 484 18.89 -37.00 -0.77
N GLN A 485 19.93 -36.88 -1.61
CA GLN A 485 20.75 -38.04 -1.99
C GLN A 485 21.36 -38.72 -0.76
N ARG A 486 21.73 -37.95 0.27
CA ARG A 486 22.21 -38.47 1.55
C ARG A 486 21.19 -39.37 2.24
N LEU A 487 19.95 -38.91 2.41
CA LEU A 487 18.87 -39.70 3.01
C LEU A 487 18.53 -40.92 2.16
N ARG A 488 18.48 -40.76 0.84
CA ARG A 488 18.27 -41.86 -0.11
C ARG A 488 19.34 -42.94 0.04
N GLY A 489 20.61 -42.57 0.21
CA GLY A 489 21.71 -43.50 0.45
C GLY A 489 21.55 -44.30 1.75
N GLN A 490 21.17 -43.63 2.85
CA GLN A 490 20.87 -44.29 4.12
C GLN A 490 19.69 -45.27 4.00
N LEU A 491 18.63 -44.87 3.30
CA LEU A 491 17.43 -45.68 3.10
C LEU A 491 17.72 -46.93 2.26
N VAL A 492 18.48 -46.80 1.17
CA VAL A 492 18.90 -47.93 0.33
C VAL A 492 19.69 -48.95 1.15
N GLU A 493 20.64 -48.47 1.97
CA GLU A 493 21.42 -49.33 2.84
C GLU A 493 20.52 -50.00 3.89
N ALA A 494 19.63 -49.27 4.56
CA ALA A 494 18.68 -49.84 5.52
C ALA A 494 17.80 -50.94 4.90
N VAL A 495 17.20 -50.70 3.73
CA VAL A 495 16.37 -51.68 3.02
C VAL A 495 17.19 -52.91 2.62
N SER A 496 18.44 -52.73 2.19
CA SER A 496 19.31 -53.87 1.83
C SER A 496 19.62 -54.81 3.00
N ARG A 497 19.51 -54.32 4.25
CA ARG A 497 19.76 -55.10 5.48
C ARG A 497 18.50 -55.75 6.06
N LEU A 498 17.33 -55.32 5.60
CA LEU A 498 16.02 -55.85 5.99
C LEU A 498 15.51 -56.93 5.03
N LYS A 499 16.07 -57.00 3.82
CA LYS A 499 15.96 -58.15 2.92
C LYS A 499 16.90 -59.25 3.39
#